data_AF-A0A7C5F4T9-F1
#
_entry.id   AF-A0A7C5F4T9-F1
#
_cell.length_a   1.000
_cell.length_b   1.000
_cell.length_c   1.000
_cell.angle_alpha   90.00
_cell.angle_beta   90.00
_cell.angle_gamma   90.00
#
_symmetry.space_group_name_H-M   'P 1'
#
loop_
_entity.id
_entity.type
_entity.pdbx_description
1 polymer ?
#
loop_
_entity_poly.entity_id
_entity_poly.type
_entity_poly.pdbx_seq_one_letter_code
_entity_poly.pdbx_strand_id
1 'polypeptide(L)'
;MKELFGEPIFSYTTEQAVEDGVLIHTGSVGPHQVYFTAALLADGYEESQKRIDLVKRGLELLRQPDPEDSKYMKLRVIEKDKIWVIAEPGKLTYLKPEDY
;
A
#
# COMPACT_ATOMS: atom_id res chain seq x y z
N MET A 1 22.73 18.83 4.60
CA MET A 1 23.07 17.43 4.92
C MET A 1 23.64 16.84 3.64
N LYS A 2 24.92 16.45 3.62
CA LYS A 2 25.55 15.82 2.45
C LYS A 2 24.82 14.51 2.17
N GLU A 3 24.45 14.27 0.92
CA GLU A 3 23.91 12.99 0.45
C GLU A 3 24.93 11.89 0.77
N LEU A 4 24.64 11.10 1.82
CA LEU A 4 25.51 10.03 2.30
C LEU A 4 25.70 8.91 1.26
N PHE A 5 24.85 8.86 0.24
CA PHE A 5 24.77 7.74 -0.70
C PHE A 5 24.79 8.15 -2.19
N GLY A 6 24.84 9.45 -2.52
CA GLY A 6 24.74 9.92 -3.91
C GLY A 6 23.40 9.61 -4.57
N GLU A 7 23.32 9.68 -5.90
CA GLU A 7 22.12 9.32 -6.65
C GLU A 7 21.84 7.80 -6.58
N PRO A 8 20.57 7.37 -6.51
CA PRO A 8 20.21 5.96 -6.58
C PRO A 8 20.75 5.32 -7.87
N ILE A 9 21.38 4.14 -7.74
CA ILE A 9 21.84 3.37 -8.92
C ILE A 9 20.66 2.81 -9.74
N PHE A 10 19.48 2.70 -9.12
CA PHE A 10 18.24 2.28 -9.73
C PHE A 10 17.05 2.70 -8.85
N SER A 11 15.94 3.07 -9.47
CA SER A 11 14.67 3.32 -8.80
C SER A 11 13.56 2.51 -9.47
N TYR A 12 12.78 1.79 -8.69
CA TYR A 12 11.61 1.08 -9.16
C TYR A 12 10.35 1.87 -8.81
N THR A 13 9.63 2.36 -9.82
CA THR A 13 8.50 3.27 -9.63
C THR A 13 7.18 2.52 -9.46
N THR A 14 6.15 3.22 -8.98
CA THR A 14 4.81 2.65 -8.87
C THR A 14 4.24 2.34 -10.27
N GLU A 15 4.53 3.16 -11.27
CA GLU A 15 4.14 2.95 -12.66
C GLU A 15 4.75 1.67 -13.21
N GLN A 16 6.05 1.44 -12.98
CA GLN A 16 6.72 0.19 -13.37
C GLN A 16 6.11 -1.03 -12.67
N ALA A 17 5.83 -0.93 -11.36
CA ALA A 17 5.16 -2.01 -10.63
C ALA A 17 3.76 -2.33 -11.15
N VAL A 18 3.04 -1.33 -11.68
CA VAL A 18 1.74 -1.53 -12.33
C VAL A 18 1.89 -2.16 -13.72
N GLU A 19 2.86 -1.69 -14.52
CA GLU A 19 3.17 -2.25 -15.84
C GLU A 19 3.59 -3.72 -15.75
N ASP A 20 4.39 -4.07 -14.73
CA ASP A 20 4.83 -5.44 -14.47
C ASP A 20 3.74 -6.33 -13.82
N GLY A 21 2.57 -5.75 -13.50
CA GLY A 21 1.45 -6.46 -12.89
C GLY A 21 1.67 -6.84 -11.42
N VAL A 22 2.69 -6.29 -10.76
CA VAL A 22 2.94 -6.48 -9.31
C VAL A 22 1.88 -5.74 -8.49
N LEU A 23 1.58 -4.50 -8.89
CA LEU A 23 0.52 -3.67 -8.31
C LEU A 23 -0.66 -3.52 -9.27
N ILE A 24 -1.86 -3.72 -8.76
CA ILE A 24 -3.11 -3.50 -9.49
C ILE A 24 -3.78 -2.26 -8.95
N HIS A 25 -4.02 -1.27 -9.81
CA HIS A 25 -4.81 -0.10 -9.45
C HIS A 25 -6.28 -0.49 -9.28
N THR A 26 -6.84 -0.27 -8.10
CA THR A 26 -8.19 -0.73 -7.72
C THR A 26 -9.20 0.39 -7.50
N GLY A 27 -8.75 1.65 -7.57
CA GLY A 27 -9.59 2.84 -7.43
C GLY A 27 -8.91 3.93 -6.61
N SER A 28 -9.69 4.88 -6.09
CA SER A 28 -9.17 6.01 -5.34
C SER A 28 -10.06 6.37 -4.14
N VAL A 29 -9.46 6.90 -3.07
CA VAL A 29 -10.16 7.50 -1.93
C VAL A 29 -9.62 8.89 -1.65
N GLY A 30 -10.43 9.91 -1.92
CA GLY A 30 -9.99 11.31 -1.84
C GLY A 30 -8.77 11.54 -2.76
N PRO A 31 -7.66 12.09 -2.26
CA PRO A 31 -6.46 12.29 -3.06
C PRO A 31 -5.62 11.02 -3.24
N HIS A 32 -5.95 9.92 -2.55
CA HIS A 32 -5.13 8.71 -2.55
C HIS A 32 -5.56 7.74 -3.64
N GLN A 33 -4.62 7.32 -4.48
CA GLN A 33 -4.78 6.16 -5.36
C GLN A 33 -4.64 4.87 -4.53
N VAL A 34 -5.44 3.86 -4.83
CA VAL A 34 -5.50 2.61 -4.08
C VAL A 34 -4.99 1.46 -4.94
N TYR A 35 -3.95 0.81 -4.46
CA TYR A 35 -3.31 -0.33 -5.10
C TYR A 35 -3.42 -1.57 -4.22
N PHE A 36 -3.59 -2.72 -4.88
CA PHE A 36 -3.49 -4.03 -4.25
C PHE A 36 -2.33 -4.77 -4.92
N THR A 37 -1.58 -5.58 -4.19
CA THR A 37 -0.67 -6.52 -4.86
C THR A 37 -1.49 -7.55 -5.62
N ALA A 38 -0.97 -8.04 -6.75
CA ALA A 38 -1.64 -9.09 -7.52
C ALA A 38 -1.88 -10.36 -6.67
N ALA A 39 -0.95 -10.69 -5.77
CA ALA A 39 -1.08 -11.80 -4.84
C ALA A 39 -2.28 -11.63 -3.89
N LEU A 40 -2.44 -10.44 -3.27
CA LEU A 40 -3.59 -10.17 -2.42
C LEU A 40 -4.91 -10.20 -3.22
N LEU A 41 -4.91 -9.66 -4.44
CA LEU A 41 -6.10 -9.65 -5.28
C LEU A 41 -6.57 -11.08 -5.61
N ALA A 42 -5.63 -11.95 -5.99
CA ALA A 42 -5.87 -13.36 -6.28
C ALA A 42 -6.29 -14.16 -5.03
N ASP A 43 -5.95 -13.71 -3.82
CA ASP A 43 -6.33 -14.33 -2.54
C ASP A 43 -7.76 -13.98 -2.09
N GLY A 44 -8.66 -13.76 -3.05
CA GLY A 44 -10.10 -13.60 -2.79
C GLY A 44 -10.61 -12.16 -2.73
N TYR A 45 -9.82 -11.18 -3.19
CA TYR A 45 -10.19 -9.76 -3.25
C TYR A 45 -10.54 -9.29 -4.68
N GLU A 46 -10.79 -10.20 -5.62
CA GLU A 46 -11.32 -9.90 -6.96
C GLU A 46 -12.72 -9.25 -6.93
N GLU A 47 -13.48 -9.49 -5.87
CA GLU A 47 -14.81 -8.91 -5.68
C GLU A 47 -14.74 -7.46 -5.15
N SER A 48 -15.46 -6.54 -5.79
CA SER A 48 -15.42 -5.11 -5.47
C SER A 48 -15.84 -4.80 -4.03
N GLN A 49 -16.88 -5.47 -3.53
CA GLN A 49 -17.39 -5.21 -2.17
C GLN A 49 -16.35 -5.59 -1.10
N LYS A 50 -15.69 -6.73 -1.25
CA LYS A 50 -14.61 -7.15 -0.34
C LYS A 50 -13.45 -6.16 -0.33
N ARG A 51 -13.07 -5.62 -1.50
CA ARG A 51 -12.05 -4.56 -1.56
C ARG A 51 -12.50 -3.30 -0.85
N ILE A 52 -13.73 -2.86 -1.09
CA ILE A 52 -14.27 -1.66 -0.44
C ILE A 52 -14.24 -1.80 1.08
N ASP A 53 -14.64 -2.96 1.60
CA ASP A 53 -14.66 -3.19 3.05
C ASP A 53 -13.25 -3.29 3.64
N LEU A 54 -12.30 -3.90 2.92
CA LEU A 54 -10.89 -3.89 3.30
C LEU A 54 -10.31 -2.47 3.31
N VAL A 55 -10.62 -1.67 2.30
CA VAL A 55 -10.16 -0.28 2.20
C VAL A 55 -10.70 0.56 3.34
N LYS A 56 -11.99 0.43 3.68
CA LYS A 56 -12.58 1.09 4.85
C LYS A 56 -11.84 0.71 6.12
N ARG A 57 -11.58 -0.58 6.32
CA ARG A 57 -10.88 -1.07 7.51
C ARG A 57 -9.46 -0.53 7.61
N GLY A 58 -8.72 -0.51 6.51
CA GLY A 58 -7.38 0.08 6.46
C GLY A 58 -7.39 1.57 6.83
N LEU A 59 -8.34 2.33 6.28
CA LEU A 59 -8.50 3.75 6.60
C LEU A 59 -8.84 4.01 8.08
N GLU A 60 -9.67 3.17 8.70
CA GLU A 60 -9.96 3.27 10.14
C GLU A 60 -8.69 3.10 10.99
N LEU A 61 -7.85 2.14 10.64
CA LEU A 61 -6.60 1.87 11.37
C LEU A 61 -5.56 2.98 11.13
N LEU A 62 -5.47 3.51 9.91
CA LEU A 62 -4.53 4.60 9.56
C LEU A 62 -4.84 5.93 10.25
N ARG A 63 -6.09 6.12 10.72
CA ARG A 63 -6.48 7.28 11.54
C ARG A 63 -5.91 7.21 12.95
N GLN A 64 -5.62 6.01 13.46
CA GLN A 64 -5.00 5.86 14.77
C GLN A 64 -3.51 6.21 14.66
N PRO A 65 -2.94 7.04 15.55
CA PRO A 65 -1.52 7.31 15.56
C PRO A 65 -0.73 6.05 15.94
N ASP A 66 0.45 5.88 15.36
CA ASP A 66 1.39 4.82 15.69
C ASP A 66 2.80 5.41 15.92
N PRO A 67 3.58 4.95 16.90
CA PRO A 67 4.94 5.45 17.14
C PRO A 67 5.89 5.34 15.93
N GLU A 68 5.62 4.43 15.00
CA GLU A 68 6.41 4.22 13.78
C GLU A 68 5.93 5.11 12.61
N ASP A 69 4.86 5.90 12.80
CA ASP A 69 4.40 6.84 11.77
C ASP A 69 5.49 7.87 11.45
N SER A 70 5.69 8.11 10.15
CA SER A 70 6.55 9.18 9.66
C SER A 70 5.77 10.15 8.76
N LYS A 71 6.41 11.25 8.37
CA LYS A 71 5.84 12.19 7.39
C LYS A 71 5.58 11.53 6.03
N TYR A 72 6.34 10.48 5.69
CA TYR A 72 6.36 9.89 4.36
C TYR A 72 5.62 8.56 4.28
N MET A 73 5.41 7.89 5.42
CA MET A 73 4.84 6.56 5.45
C MET A 73 4.11 6.28 6.76
N LYS A 74 2.99 5.57 6.65
CA LYS A 74 2.33 4.85 7.76
C LYS A 74 2.11 3.39 7.35
N LEU A 75 2.19 2.48 8.31
CA LEU A 75 1.94 1.05 8.09
C LEU A 75 0.96 0.53 9.14
N ARG A 76 -0.05 -0.24 8.73
CA ARG A 76 -0.99 -0.89 9.65
C ARG A 76 -1.20 -2.35 9.27
N VAL A 77 -1.19 -3.22 10.27
CA VAL A 77 -1.60 -4.62 10.15
C VAL A 77 -3.12 -4.67 10.26
N ILE A 78 -3.81 -5.04 9.18
CA ILE A 78 -5.27 -5.19 9.15
C ILE A 78 -5.66 -6.54 9.74
N GLU A 79 -5.00 -7.59 9.26
CA GLU A 79 -5.14 -8.96 9.76
C GLU A 79 -3.75 -9.54 9.97
N LYS A 80 -3.50 -10.03 11.19
CA LYS A 80 -2.20 -10.56 11.58
C LYS A 80 -1.77 -11.68 10.64
N ASP A 81 -0.52 -11.63 10.20
CA ASP A 81 0.09 -12.59 9.28
C ASP A 81 -0.62 -12.74 7.92
N LYS A 82 -1.48 -11.78 7.53
CA LYS A 82 -2.21 -11.86 6.26
C LYS A 82 -2.31 -10.59 5.45
N ILE A 83 -2.66 -9.46 6.05
CA ILE A 83 -2.99 -8.25 5.28
C ILE A 83 -2.50 -7.00 5.97
N TRP A 84 -1.69 -6.23 5.27
CA TRP A 84 -1.18 -4.94 5.71
C TRP A 84 -1.69 -3.83 4.78
N VAL A 85 -1.65 -2.59 5.27
CA VAL A 85 -1.82 -1.39 4.46
C VAL A 85 -0.68 -0.42 4.72
N ILE A 86 -0.13 0.12 3.64
CA ILE A 86 0.86 1.18 3.66
C ILE A 86 0.22 2.45 3.09
N ALA A 87 0.38 3.56 3.78
CA ALA A 87 -0.03 4.87 3.31
C ALA A 87 1.19 5.76 3.07
N GLU A 88 1.30 6.26 1.86
CA GLU A 88 2.30 7.24 1.41
C GLU A 88 1.58 8.47 0.85
N PRO A 89 2.27 9.60 0.63
CA PRO A 89 1.67 10.76 -0.03
C PRO A 89 0.96 10.37 -1.34
N GLY A 90 -0.36 10.55 -1.39
CA GLY A 90 -1.18 10.26 -2.57
C GLY A 90 -1.41 8.76 -2.87
N LYS A 91 -0.95 7.83 -2.03
CA LYS A 91 -1.04 6.39 -2.31
C LYS A 91 -1.42 5.56 -1.08
N LEU A 92 -2.26 4.54 -1.31
CA LEU A 92 -2.53 3.45 -0.38
C LEU A 92 -2.21 2.13 -1.07
N THR A 93 -1.39 1.29 -0.45
CA THR A 93 -1.07 -0.04 -0.96
C THR A 93 -1.52 -1.09 0.05
N TYR A 94 -2.36 -2.01 -0.40
CA TYR A 94 -2.80 -3.19 0.36
C TYR A 94 -2.06 -4.40 -0.16
N LEU A 95 -1.48 -5.18 0.75
CA LEU A 95 -0.56 -6.26 0.41
C LEU A 95 -0.56 -7.36 1.47
N LYS A 96 -0.03 -8.52 1.09
CA LYS A 96 0.31 -9.57 2.04
C LYS A 96 1.66 -9.26 2.71
N PRO A 97 1.93 -9.73 3.94
CA PRO A 97 3.19 -9.47 4.63
C PRO A 97 4.44 -9.93 3.85
N GLU A 98 4.34 -11.01 3.08
CA GLU A 98 5.43 -11.52 2.26
C GLU A 98 5.75 -10.67 1.02
N ASP A 99 4.86 -9.74 0.65
CA ASP A 99 5.08 -8.80 -0.44
C ASP A 99 5.77 -7.50 0.05
N TYR A 100 6.00 -7.36 1.36
CA TYR A 100 6.66 -6.21 1.99
C TYR A 100 8.17 -6.45 2.15
#